data_AF-A0A524IKF0-F1
#
_entry.id   AF-A0A524IKF0-F1
#
_cell.length_a   1.000
_cell.length_b   1.000
_cell.length_c   1.000
_cell.angle_alpha   90.00
_cell.angle_beta   90.00
_cell.angle_gamma   90.00
#
_symmetry.space_group_name_H-M   'P 1'
#
loop_
_entity.id
_entity.type
_entity.pdbx_description
1 polymer ?
#
loop_
_entity_poly.entity_id
_entity_poly.type
_entity_poly.pdbx_seq_one_letter_code
_entity_poly.pdbx_strand_id
1 'polypeptide(L)' 'MNTPLALDVDRVRADFPILSREVHGRPLVYLDSAASSQKPTQVIRAMSDYLERHHANV' A
#
# COMPACT_ATOMS: atom_id res chain seq x y z
N MET A 1 -27.51 8.78 18.37
CA MET A 1 -26.81 9.29 17.17
C MET A 1 -25.63 8.37 16.92
N ASN A 2 -25.67 7.60 15.82
CA ASN A 2 -24.61 6.63 15.49
C ASN A 2 -23.55 7.35 14.66
N THR A 3 -22.50 7.88 15.31
CA THR A 3 -21.38 8.51 14.61
C THR A 3 -20.75 7.47 13.69
N PRO A 4 -20.59 7.73 12.38
CA PRO A 4 -19.86 6.80 11.52
C PRO A 4 -18.44 6.66 12.08
N LEU A 5 -17.97 5.42 12.21
CA LEU A 5 -16.61 5.10 12.63
C LEU A 5 -15.64 5.94 11.80
N ALA A 6 -14.91 6.85 12.45
CA ALA A 6 -13.92 7.67 11.79
C ALA A 6 -12.83 6.77 11.18
N LEU A 7 -12.44 7.05 9.95
CA LEU A 7 -11.37 6.31 9.28
C LEU A 7 -10.03 6.64 9.95
N ASP A 8 -9.35 5.62 10.46
CA ASP A 8 -7.99 5.73 10.97
C ASP A 8 -7.00 5.78 9.78
N VAL A 9 -6.67 7.00 9.36
CA VAL A 9 -5.77 7.25 8.23
C VAL A 9 -4.35 6.80 8.52
N ASP A 10 -3.88 6.90 9.75
CA ASP A 10 -2.51 6.52 10.11
C ASP A 10 -2.33 5.00 10.03
N ARG A 11 -3.34 4.24 10.49
CA ARG A 11 -3.38 2.79 10.30
C ARG A 11 -3.39 2.41 8.83
N VAL A 12 -4.19 3.10 8.00
CA VAL A 12 -4.22 2.85 6.56
C VAL A 12 -2.86 3.19 5.92
N ARG A 13 -2.22 4.31 6.27
CA ARG A 13 -0.91 4.71 5.73
C ARG A 13 0.18 3.69 6.08
N ALA A 14 0.11 3.09 7.27
CA ALA A 14 1.07 2.07 7.70
C ALA A 14 1.07 0.82 6.80
N ASP A 15 -0.05 0.52 6.13
CA ASP A 15 -0.12 -0.58 5.17
C ASP A 15 0.63 -0.29 3.86
N PHE A 16 0.98 0.96 3.55
CA PHE A 16 1.69 1.36 2.33
C PHE A 16 3.16 1.67 2.63
N PRO A 17 4.07 0.68 2.59
CA PRO A 17 5.44 0.84 3.05
C PRO A 17 6.23 1.92 2.29
N ILE A 18 5.89 2.19 1.03
CA ILE A 18 6.55 3.24 0.24
C ILE A 18 6.32 4.65 0.83
N LEU A 19 5.22 4.87 1.56
CA LEU A 19 4.89 6.19 2.11
C LEU A 19 5.77 6.59 3.30
N SER A 20 6.55 5.67 3.87
CA SER A 20 7.55 5.98 4.90
C SER A 20 8.92 6.36 4.31
N ARG A 21 9.09 6.32 2.99
CA ARG A 21 10.36 6.58 2.32
C ARG A 21 10.63 8.09 2.18
N GLU A 22 11.92 8.43 2.20
CA GLU A 22 12.40 9.73 1.74
C GLU A 22 12.85 9.72 0.27
N VAL A 23 12.52 10.80 -0.44
CA VAL A 23 12.97 11.07 -1.81
C VAL A 23 13.65 12.44 -1.81
N HIS A 24 14.90 12.49 -2.26
CA HIS A 24 15.75 13.68 -2.19
C HIS A 24 15.85 14.29 -0.78
N GLY A 25 15.93 13.42 0.25
CA GLY A 25 16.04 13.84 1.66
C GLY A 25 14.77 14.48 2.24
N ARG A 26 13.61 14.22 1.63
CA ARG A 26 12.30 14.71 2.10
C ARG A 26 11.28 13.58 2.15
N PRO A 27 10.32 13.58 3.09
CA PRO A 27 9.24 12.60 3.12
C PRO A 27 8.48 12.55 1.81
N LEU A 28 8.19 11.34 1.32
CA LEU A 28 7.41 11.15 0.11
C LEU A 28 5.97 11.64 0.30
N VAL A 29 5.54 12.56 -0.57
CA VAL A 29 4.14 12.95 -0.75
C VAL A 29 3.73 12.58 -2.17
N TYR A 30 2.95 11.50 -2.30
CA TYR A 30 2.55 10.95 -3.60
C TYR A 30 1.17 11.48 -4.01
N LEU A 31 1.13 12.49 -4.89
CA LEU A 31 -0.11 13.14 -5.36
C LEU A 31 -0.51 12.76 -6.79
N ASP A 32 -0.05 11.61 -7.28
CA ASP A 32 -0.32 11.12 -8.64
C ASP A 32 -1.04 9.75 -8.64
N SER A 33 -1.91 9.55 -7.65
CA SER A 33 -2.63 8.27 -7.50
C SER A 33 -3.57 7.94 -8.67
N ALA A 34 -3.94 8.96 -9.46
CA ALA A 34 -4.78 8.81 -10.64
C ALA A 34 -4.05 8.14 -11.81
N ALA A 35 -2.73 8.32 -11.94
CA ALA A 35 -1.93 7.62 -12.95
C ALA A 35 -1.66 6.16 -12.53
N SER A 36 -1.30 5.94 -11.27
CA SER A 36 -1.21 4.60 -10.67
C SER A 36 -1.27 4.71 -9.15
N SER A 37 -1.76 3.68 -8.47
CA SER A 37 -1.83 3.67 -7.02
C SER A 37 -0.66 2.91 -6.39
N GLN A 38 -0.30 3.31 -5.16
CA GLN A 38 0.62 2.56 -4.32
C GLN A 38 -0.05 1.27 -3.83
N LYS A 39 0.75 0.27 -3.46
CA LYS A 39 0.27 -1.07 -3.14
C LYS A 39 0.44 -1.30 -1.65
N PRO A 40 -0.61 -1.71 -0.93
CA PRO A 40 -0.47 -2.07 0.46
C PRO A 40 0.28 -3.41 0.61
N THR A 41 0.88 -3.66 1.77
CA THR A 41 1.66 -4.88 2.06
C THR A 41 0.87 -6.16 1.79
N GLN A 42 -0.44 -6.17 2.04
CA GLN A 42 -1.33 -7.30 1.81
C GLN A 42 -1.32 -7.73 0.33
N VAL A 43 -1.40 -6.78 -0.60
CA VAL A 43 -1.36 -7.04 -2.04
C VAL A 43 0.02 -7.53 -2.45
N ILE A 44 1.08 -6.87 -1.96
CA ILE A 44 2.46 -7.28 -2.25
C ILE A 44 2.70 -8.73 -1.82
N ARG A 45 2.27 -9.10 -0.61
CA ARG A 45 2.41 -10.47 -0.08
C ARG A 45 1.64 -11.49 -0.90
N ALA A 46 0.39 -11.20 -1.26
CA ALA A 46 -0.42 -12.10 -2.09
C ALA A 46 0.23 -12.34 -3.46
N MET A 47 0.76 -11.28 -4.09
CA MET A 47 1.49 -11.40 -5.36
C MET A 47 2.78 -12.21 -5.20
N SER A 48 3.56 -11.97 -4.14
CA SER A 48 4.78 -12.73 -3.85
C SER A 48 4.49 -14.21 -3.66
N ASP A 49 3.50 -14.54 -2.82
CA ASP A 49 3.09 -15.91 -2.53
C ASP A 49 2.63 -16.65 -3.81
N TYR A 50 1.83 -15.99 -4.65
CA TYR A 50 1.45 -16.52 -5.95
C TYR A 50 2.66 -16.83 -6.83
N LEU A 51 3.57 -15.86 -7.00
CA LEU A 51 4.73 -16.02 -7.86
C LEU A 51 5.70 -17.10 -7.34
N GLU A 52 5.84 -17.23 -6.03
CA GLU A 52 6.75 -18.19 -5.40
C GLU A 52 6.21 -19.62 -5.38
N ARG A 53 4.89 -19.79 -5.24
CA ARG A 53 4.29 -21.10 -4.90
C ARG A 53 3.26 -21.61 -5.89
N HIS A 54 2.70 -20.73 -6.69
CA HIS A 54 1.51 -21.03 -7.51
C HIS A 54 1.69 -20.69 -8.99
N HIS A 55 2.71 -19.91 -9.36
CA HIS A 55 3.02 -19.55 -10.73
C HIS A 55 3.75 -20.69 -11.46
N ALA A 56 3.02 -21.77 -11.71
CA ALA A 56 3.42 -22.83 -12.62
C ALA A 56 2.68 -22.66 -13.96
N ASN A 57 3.43 -22.66 -15.06
CA ASN A 57 2.83 -22.88 -16.36
C ASN A 57 2.39 -24.35 -16.41
N VAL A 58 1.10 -24.61 -16.66
CA VAL A 58 0.70 -25.94 -17.13
C VAL A 58 1.24 -26.18 -18.53
#